data_AF-A0A652KJC9-F1
#
_entry.id   AF-A0A652KJC9-F1
#
_cell.length_a   1.000
_cell.length_b   1.000
_cell.length_c   1.000
_cell.angle_alpha   90.00
_cell.angle_beta   90.00
_cell.angle_gamma   90.00
#
_symmetry.space_group_name_H-M   'P 1'
#
loop_
_entity.id
_entity.type
_entity.pdbx_description
1 polymer ?
#
loop_
_entity_poly.entity_id
_entity_poly.type
_entity_poly.pdbx_seq_one_letter_code
_entity_poly.pdbx_strand_id
1 'polypeptide(L)'
;MSLTLPTNLPSGDRRTTRVALPPTLDPLHDPTRVPLPPLPLDIAVSQARWALEKYGPTSIHDAVAMVSAAAVLDGMLRDVLAALDAERAA
;
A
#
# COMPACT_ATOMS: atom_id res chain seq x y z
N MET A 1 2.25 20.71 -38.15
CA MET A 1 2.26 19.30 -37.67
C MET A 1 0.88 18.98 -37.16
N SER A 2 0.18 18.04 -37.79
CA SER A 2 -1.19 17.68 -37.46
C SER A 2 -1.19 16.34 -36.76
N LEU A 3 -1.83 16.25 -35.59
CA LEU A 3 -1.97 15.01 -34.83
C LEU A 3 -3.37 14.45 -35.07
N THR A 4 -3.44 13.24 -35.63
CA THR A 4 -4.70 12.51 -35.86
C THR A 4 -5.00 11.67 -34.61
N LEU A 5 -6.10 11.97 -33.92
CA LEU A 5 -6.56 11.19 -32.77
C LEU A 5 -7.38 9.98 -33.26
N PRO A 6 -7.12 8.75 -32.75
CA PRO A 6 -7.95 7.59 -33.05
C PRO A 6 -9.34 7.74 -32.43
N THR A 7 -10.39 7.57 -33.24
CA THR A 7 -11.82 7.78 -32.92
C THR A 7 -12.46 6.68 -32.07
N ASN A 8 -11.67 5.70 -31.61
CA ASN A 8 -12.18 4.52 -30.88
C ASN A 8 -12.00 4.61 -29.36
N LEU A 9 -11.57 5.75 -28.84
CA LEU A 9 -11.70 5.99 -27.40
C LEU A 9 -13.19 6.15 -27.09
N PRO A 10 -13.80 5.30 -26.24
CA PRO A 10 -15.13 5.58 -25.75
C PRO A 10 -15.06 6.95 -25.10
N SER A 11 -15.87 7.89 -25.60
CA SER A 11 -16.09 9.20 -24.97
C SER A 11 -16.93 8.98 -23.72
N GLY A 12 -16.36 8.22 -22.78
CA GLY A 12 -16.89 7.97 -21.46
C GLY A 12 -16.62 9.21 -20.65
N ASP A 13 -17.71 9.87 -20.27
CA ASP A 13 -17.77 10.88 -19.22
C ASP A 13 -16.72 10.57 -18.15
N ARG A 14 -15.70 11.43 -18.00
CA ARG A 14 -14.72 11.34 -16.89
C ARG A 14 -15.40 11.75 -15.58
N ARG A 15 -16.57 11.18 -15.29
CA ARG A 15 -17.06 11.09 -13.93
C ARG A 15 -16.03 10.24 -13.22
N THR A 16 -15.20 10.91 -12.43
CA THR A 16 -14.52 10.34 -11.30
C THR A 16 -15.58 9.67 -10.43
N THR A 17 -15.91 8.41 -10.74
CA THR A 17 -16.76 7.61 -9.87
C THR A 17 -16.02 7.55 -8.55
N ARG A 18 -16.56 8.27 -7.55
CA ARG A 18 -16.03 8.26 -6.20
C ARG A 18 -16.20 6.83 -5.69
N VAL A 19 -15.14 6.03 -5.75
CA VAL A 19 -15.11 4.73 -5.09
C VAL A 19 -15.19 5.04 -3.60
N ALA A 20 -16.33 4.75 -2.98
CA ALA A 20 -16.46 4.80 -1.54
C ALA A 20 -15.58 3.69 -0.98
N LEU A 21 -14.40 4.06 -0.46
CA LEU A 21 -13.63 3.17 0.39
C LEU A 21 -14.50 2.84 1.62
N PRO A 22 -14.54 1.59 2.09
CA PRO A 22 -15.23 1.26 3.33
C PRO A 22 -14.71 2.18 4.45
N PRO A 23 -15.57 2.67 5.36
CA PRO A 23 -15.23 3.70 6.37
C PRO A 23 -14.20 3.26 7.42
N THR A 24 -13.65 2.05 7.29
CA THR A 24 -12.64 1.47 8.17
C THR A 24 -11.21 1.64 7.65
N LEU A 25 -11.04 2.18 6.44
CA LEU A 25 -9.75 2.66 5.95
C LEU A 25 -9.75 4.18 6.06
N ASP A 26 -9.66 4.72 7.27
CA ASP A 26 -9.09 6.05 7.45
C ASP A 26 -7.56 5.89 7.40
N PRO A 27 -6.89 6.27 6.30
CA PRO A 27 -5.44 6.14 6.19
C PRO A 27 -4.71 7.34 6.81
N LEU A 28 -5.45 8.34 7.31
CA LEU A 28 -4.91 9.58 7.84
C LEU A 28 -5.00 9.54 9.36
N HIS A 29 -3.85 9.30 10.00
CA HIS A 29 -3.52 9.62 11.39
C HIS A 29 -4.73 9.82 12.32
N ASP A 30 -5.12 8.76 13.04
CA ASP A 30 -6.02 8.87 14.18
C ASP A 30 -5.20 9.28 15.41
N PRO A 31 -5.36 10.51 15.94
CA PRO A 31 -4.61 11.00 17.10
C PRO A 31 -5.04 10.34 18.41
N THR A 32 -6.17 9.63 18.43
CA THR A 32 -6.64 8.86 19.58
C THR A 32 -6.09 7.44 19.59
N ARG A 33 -5.52 7.01 18.47
CA ARG A 33 -4.90 5.69 18.34
C ARG A 33 -3.55 5.71 19.03
N VAL A 34 -3.46 4.99 20.15
CA VAL A 34 -2.19 4.74 20.83
C VAL A 34 -1.26 4.03 19.84
N PRO A 35 -0.08 4.60 19.53
CA PRO A 35 0.90 3.91 18.69
C PRO A 35 1.26 2.58 19.36
N LEU A 36 1.15 1.49 18.61
CA LEU A 36 1.68 0.22 19.09
C LEU A 36 3.20 0.35 19.22
N PRO A 37 3.81 -0.25 20.26
CA PRO A 37 5.25 -0.30 20.34
C PRO A 37 5.81 -1.00 19.10
N PRO A 38 6.94 -0.52 18.55
CA PRO A 38 7.56 -1.14 17.38
C PRO A 38 7.92 -2.59 17.69
N LEU A 39 7.81 -3.44 16.66
CA LEU A 39 8.24 -4.83 16.74
C LEU A 39 9.77 -4.90 16.94
N PRO A 40 10.28 -5.95 17.59
CA PRO A 40 11.70 -6.28 17.52
C PRO A 40 12.18 -6.35 16.05
N LEU A 41 13.39 -5.84 15.78
CA LEU A 41 13.89 -5.70 14.41
C LEU A 41 13.95 -7.04 13.66
N ASP A 42 14.38 -8.10 14.32
CA ASP A 42 14.44 -9.45 13.77
C ASP A 42 13.05 -9.94 13.31
N ILE A 43 12.03 -9.68 14.12
CA ILE A 43 10.63 -10.01 13.80
C ILE A 43 10.14 -9.16 12.62
N ALA A 44 10.38 -7.85 12.63
CA ALA A 44 9.96 -6.96 11.56
C ALA A 44 10.61 -7.35 10.21
N VAL A 45 11.90 -7.64 10.21
CA VAL A 45 12.63 -8.11 9.02
C VAL A 45 12.12 -9.47 8.55
N SER A 46 11.84 -10.40 9.46
CA SER A 46 11.29 -11.71 9.12
C SER A 46 9.92 -11.59 8.44
N GLN A 47 9.02 -10.77 8.99
CA GLN A 47 7.70 -10.53 8.39
C GLN A 47 7.80 -9.84 7.02
N ALA A 48 8.70 -8.86 6.88
CA ALA A 48 8.92 -8.19 5.60
C ALA A 48 9.44 -9.16 4.52
N ARG A 49 10.35 -10.09 4.87
CA ARG A 49 10.83 -11.13 3.95
C ARG A 49 9.70 -12.06 3.52
N TRP A 50 8.90 -12.53 4.48
CA TRP A 50 7.73 -13.35 4.17
C TRP A 50 6.74 -12.62 3.24
N ALA A 51 6.49 -11.34 3.48
CA ALA A 51 5.60 -10.54 2.65
C ALA A 51 6.15 -10.38 1.22
N LEU A 52 7.46 -10.17 1.06
CA LEU A 52 8.11 -10.13 -0.25
C LEU A 52 7.99 -11.46 -0.99
N GLU A 53 8.18 -12.59 -0.32
CA GLU A 53 8.02 -13.92 -0.93
C GLU A 53 6.58 -14.19 -1.34
N LYS A 54 5.62 -13.83 -0.49
CA LYS A 54 4.20 -14.05 -0.74
C LYS A 54 3.63 -13.15 -1.84
N TYR A 55 3.96 -11.86 -1.80
CA TYR A 55 3.34 -10.86 -2.66
C TYR A 55 4.21 -10.43 -3.85
N GLY A 56 5.52 -10.69 -3.82
CA GLY A 56 6.43 -10.45 -4.94
C GLY A 56 6.01 -11.06 -6.28
N PRO A 57 5.43 -12.29 -6.34
CA PRO A 57 4.97 -12.87 -7.60
C PRO A 57 3.54 -12.45 -7.99
N THR A 58 2.90 -11.55 -7.24
CA THR A 58 1.48 -11.20 -7.48
C THR A 58 1.31 -10.48 -8.81
N SER A 59 0.30 -10.89 -9.60
CA SER A 59 -0.03 -10.24 -10.87
C SER A 59 -0.50 -8.80 -10.64
N ILE A 60 0.20 -7.85 -11.26
CA ILE A 60 -0.17 -6.43 -11.25
C ILE A 60 -1.43 -6.12 -12.06
N HIS A 61 -1.93 -7.08 -12.84
CA HIS A 61 -3.11 -6.90 -13.70
C HIS A 61 -4.42 -7.23 -13.00
N ASP A 62 -4.39 -7.88 -11.83
CA ASP A 62 -5.54 -8.04 -10.96
C ASP A 62 -5.56 -6.87 -9.97
N ALA A 63 -6.57 -6.00 -10.07
CA ALA A 63 -6.67 -4.81 -9.25
C ALA A 63 -6.77 -5.11 -7.75
N VAL A 64 -7.44 -6.20 -7.35
CA VAL A 64 -7.58 -6.58 -5.93
C VAL A 64 -6.27 -7.14 -5.41
N ALA A 65 -5.62 -8.00 -6.20
CA ALA A 65 -4.33 -8.56 -5.84
C ALA A 65 -3.24 -7.48 -5.76
N MET A 66 -3.23 -6.52 -6.69
CA MET A 66 -2.31 -5.39 -6.70
C MET A 66 -2.51 -4.49 -5.46
N VAL A 67 -3.74 -4.08 -5.18
CA VAL A 67 -4.02 -3.18 -4.03
C VAL A 67 -3.68 -3.85 -2.71
N SER A 68 -4.01 -5.13 -2.55
CA SER A 68 -3.68 -5.88 -1.33
C SER A 68 -2.17 -6.07 -1.16
N ALA A 69 -1.46 -6.44 -2.23
CA ALA A 69 0.00 -6.55 -2.21
C ALA A 69 0.65 -5.20 -1.84
N ALA A 70 0.23 -4.11 -2.47
CA ALA A 70 0.77 -2.78 -2.20
C ALA A 70 0.53 -2.33 -0.75
N ALA A 71 -0.68 -2.51 -0.22
CA ALA A 71 -1.01 -2.14 1.14
C ALA A 71 -0.20 -2.94 2.17
N VAL A 72 -0.04 -4.25 1.96
CA VAL A 72 0.75 -5.10 2.87
C VAL A 72 2.22 -4.71 2.83
N LEU A 73 2.80 -4.53 1.65
CA LEU A 73 4.22 -4.19 1.51
C LEU A 73 4.54 -2.80 2.08
N ASP A 74 3.68 -1.80 1.92
CA ASP A 74 3.82 -0.48 2.55
C ASP A 74 3.78 -0.58 4.08
N GLY A 75 2.84 -1.35 4.64
CA GLY A 75 2.77 -1.60 6.09
C GLY A 75 4.05 -2.24 6.63
N MET A 76 4.53 -3.31 5.97
CA MET A 76 5.76 -4.00 6.39
C MET A 76 7.00 -3.11 6.31
N LEU A 77 7.08 -2.22 5.31
CA LEU A 77 8.19 -1.26 5.21
C LEU A 77 8.17 -0.29 6.40
N ARG A 78 7.00 0.24 6.76
CA ARG A 78 6.85 1.14 7.91
C ARG A 78 7.22 0.45 9.22
N ASP A 79 6.82 -0.81 9.40
CA ASP A 79 7.16 -1.59 10.59
C ASP A 79 8.67 -1.82 10.71
N VAL A 80 9.36 -2.12 9.60
CA VAL A 80 10.83 -2.26 9.59
C VAL A 80 11.52 -0.93 9.93
N LEU A 81 11.05 0.19 9.37
CA LEU A 81 11.61 1.51 9.68
C LEU A 81 11.40 1.87 11.16
N ALA A 82 10.20 1.64 11.70
CA ALA A 82 9.91 1.88 13.10
C ALA A 82 10.77 1.02 14.04
N ALA A 83 11.02 -0.24 13.67
CA ALA A 83 11.91 -1.14 14.42
C ALA A 83 13.38 -0.67 14.37
N LEU A 84 13.85 -0.20 13.20
CA LEU A 84 15.20 0.37 13.04
C LEU A 84 15.40 1.64 13.87
N ASP A 85 14.40 2.53 13.88
CA ASP A 85 14.46 3.76 14.67
C ASP A 85 14.47 3.45 16.17
N ALA A 86 13.69 2.46 16.60
CA ALA A 86 13.67 2.01 17.99
C ALA A 86 14.98 1.36 18.42
N GLU A 87 15.58 0.52 17.58
CA GLU A 87 16.88 -0.10 17.87
C GLU A 87 18.00 0.94 17.97
N ARG A 88 17.95 1.99 17.14
CA ARG A 88 18.92 3.10 17.19
C ARG A 88 18.78 4.02 18.40
N ALA A 89 17.60 4.05 19.01
CA ALA A 89 17.31 4.86 20.19
C ALA A 89 17.58 4.12 21.52
N ALA A 90 17.81 2.81 21.47
CA ALA A 90 18.15 1.96 22.62
C ALA A 90 19.64 2.01 22.97
#